data_AF-A0A4P8GZJ3-F1
#
_entry.id   AF-A0A4P8GZJ3-F1
#
_cell.length_a   1.000
_cell.length_b   1.000
_cell.length_c   1.000
_cell.angle_alpha   90.00
_cell.angle_beta   90.00
_cell.angle_gamma   90.00
#
_symmetry.space_group_name_H-M   'P 1'
#
loop_
_entity.id
_entity.type
_entity.pdbx_description
1 polymer ?
#
loop_
_entity_poly.entity_id
_entity_poly.type
_entity_poly.pdbx_seq_one_letter_code
_entity_poly.pdbx_strand_id
1 'polypeptide(L)'
;MTVSEDLAESLLCPPGTETPLLLNIHDLEVLQEVLDRPSEFIHYLKQRRASAAKILARDELDYLMHYVSWGLSPASDDTELTPGLADDLLDWYGHKNGERRSVASRPRRIEEPVVNLLLNVLERNRPPGWLRVSEAILNLDKASRQIANSVPREVKKSTLDSHEDCSQYVEFLEDGQASLGIFFFCLAAKTEYSDAEEAIHGLLRLRQYASKLGAVAAVVSFENSEQLFNACIFDASKWEPDEEAELAVEEALRYKLLGFGSV
;
A
#
# COMPACT_ATOMS: atom_id res chain seq x y z
N MET A 1 13.56 -29.33 -15.62
CA MET A 1 12.36 -29.29 -16.46
C MET A 1 11.18 -28.83 -15.64
N THR A 2 11.20 -27.55 -15.31
CA THR A 2 10.03 -26.84 -14.79
C THR A 2 9.17 -26.42 -15.98
N VAL A 3 7.86 -26.27 -15.78
CA VAL A 3 6.91 -25.88 -16.85
C VAL A 3 7.35 -24.60 -17.59
N SER A 4 8.11 -23.72 -16.93
CA SER A 4 8.68 -22.51 -17.51
C SER A 4 9.78 -22.78 -18.55
N GLU A 5 10.60 -23.82 -18.40
CA GLU A 5 11.64 -24.20 -19.38
C GLU A 5 10.98 -24.73 -20.66
N ASP A 6 10.00 -25.63 -20.54
CA ASP A 6 9.26 -26.18 -21.67
C ASP A 6 8.43 -25.11 -22.41
N LEU A 7 7.88 -24.14 -21.67
CA LEU A 7 7.17 -22.98 -22.25
C LEU A 7 8.10 -22.09 -23.08
N ALA A 8 9.33 -21.86 -22.60
CA ALA A 8 10.34 -21.10 -23.34
C ALA A 8 10.79 -21.85 -24.60
N GLU A 9 11.02 -23.16 -24.51
CA GLU A 9 11.37 -24.00 -25.66
C GLU A 9 10.24 -24.11 -26.69
N SER A 10 8.98 -24.08 -26.23
CA SER A 10 7.80 -24.14 -27.10
C SER A 10 7.53 -22.85 -27.91
N LEU A 11 8.29 -21.77 -27.67
CA LEU A 11 8.08 -20.43 -28.23
C LEU A 11 6.74 -19.77 -27.87
N LEU A 12 5.93 -20.38 -26.98
CA LEU A 12 4.71 -19.77 -26.45
C LEU A 12 5.02 -18.61 -25.49
N CYS A 13 6.20 -18.63 -24.86
CA CYS A 13 6.79 -17.52 -24.15
C CYS A 13 8.17 -17.19 -24.75
N PRO A 14 8.26 -16.17 -25.63
CA PRO A 14 9.54 -15.77 -26.22
C PRO A 14 10.61 -15.46 -25.16
N PRO A 15 11.90 -15.65 -25.48
CA PRO A 15 12.99 -15.19 -24.63
C PRO A 15 12.88 -13.69 -24.36
N GLY A 16 12.98 -13.28 -23.10
CA GLY A 16 12.84 -11.88 -22.67
C GLY A 16 11.40 -11.42 -22.39
N THR A 17 10.40 -12.30 -22.54
CA THR A 17 9.05 -12.04 -22.05
C THR A 17 8.96 -12.38 -20.56
N GLU A 18 8.29 -11.55 -19.77
CA GLU A 18 8.01 -11.90 -18.37
C GLU A 18 7.25 -13.24 -18.29
N THR A 19 7.71 -14.14 -17.42
CA THR A 19 7.07 -15.43 -17.21
C THR A 19 5.61 -15.23 -16.79
N PRO A 20 4.63 -15.87 -17.45
CA PRO A 20 3.24 -15.75 -17.06
C PRO A 20 3.06 -16.33 -15.66
N LEU A 21 2.22 -15.66 -14.86
CA LEU A 21 1.84 -16.19 -13.57
C LEU A 21 0.92 -17.41 -13.78
N LEU A 22 1.39 -18.59 -13.39
CA LEU A 22 0.62 -19.83 -13.44
C LEU A 22 0.10 -20.14 -12.04
N LEU A 23 -1.22 -20.15 -11.89
CA LEU A 23 -1.90 -20.45 -10.63
C LEU A 23 -2.86 -21.60 -10.83
N ASN A 24 -2.82 -22.58 -9.91
CA ASN A 24 -3.89 -23.55 -9.80
C ASN A 24 -5.16 -22.86 -9.27
N ILE A 25 -6.34 -23.27 -9.75
CA ILE A 25 -7.64 -22.81 -9.24
C ILE A 25 -7.75 -23.09 -7.73
N HIS A 26 -7.25 -24.23 -7.26
CA HIS A 26 -7.26 -24.54 -5.83
C HIS A 26 -6.45 -23.52 -5.02
N ASP A 27 -5.24 -23.20 -5.47
CA ASP A 27 -4.41 -22.20 -4.79
C ASP A 27 -5.12 -20.84 -4.82
N LEU A 28 -5.75 -20.47 -5.94
CA LEU A 28 -6.52 -19.23 -6.06
C LEU A 28 -7.67 -19.13 -5.04
N GLU A 29 -8.34 -20.24 -4.72
CA GLU A 29 -9.35 -20.30 -3.66
C GLU A 29 -8.70 -20.08 -2.29
N VAL A 30 -7.60 -20.78 -1.98
CA VAL A 30 -6.87 -20.61 -0.71
C VAL A 30 -6.36 -19.17 -0.55
N LEU A 31 -5.80 -18.57 -1.59
CA LEU A 31 -5.32 -17.18 -1.59
C LEU A 31 -6.44 -16.19 -1.22
N GLN A 32 -7.63 -16.33 -1.82
CA GLN A 32 -8.78 -15.47 -1.51
C GLN A 32 -9.26 -15.64 -0.07
N GLU A 33 -9.06 -16.83 0.50
CA GLU A 33 -9.41 -17.09 1.88
C GLU A 33 -8.35 -16.66 2.89
N VAL A 34 -7.10 -16.49 2.48
CA VAL A 34 -6.00 -16.07 3.34
C VAL A 34 -5.83 -14.55 3.30
N LEU A 35 -5.91 -13.94 2.13
CA LEU A 35 -5.75 -12.50 1.93
C LEU A 35 -7.10 -11.80 2.12
N ASP A 36 -7.25 -11.07 3.23
CA ASP A 36 -8.54 -10.46 3.63
C ASP A 36 -8.96 -9.30 2.73
N ARG A 37 -8.00 -8.65 2.06
CA ARG A 37 -8.25 -7.44 1.28
C ARG A 37 -7.94 -7.63 -0.20
N PRO A 38 -8.79 -7.13 -1.11
CA PRO A 38 -8.45 -7.06 -2.52
C PRO A 38 -7.10 -6.38 -2.79
N SER A 39 -6.74 -5.32 -2.04
CA SER A 39 -5.42 -4.71 -2.20
C SER A 39 -4.27 -5.65 -1.85
N GLU A 40 -4.40 -6.47 -0.80
CA GLU A 40 -3.39 -7.46 -0.42
C GLU A 40 -3.27 -8.56 -1.47
N PHE A 41 -4.39 -8.96 -2.06
CA PHE A 41 -4.45 -9.94 -3.13
C PHE A 41 -3.75 -9.45 -4.40
N ILE A 42 -4.09 -8.25 -4.87
CA ILE A 42 -3.43 -7.65 -6.04
C ILE A 42 -1.95 -7.40 -5.78
N HIS A 43 -1.62 -6.91 -4.59
CA HIS A 43 -0.23 -6.69 -4.18
C HIS A 43 0.56 -8.00 -4.16
N TYR A 44 -0.01 -9.09 -3.63
CA TYR A 44 0.59 -10.42 -3.67
C TYR A 44 0.92 -10.85 -5.10
N LEU A 45 -0.05 -10.78 -6.03
CA LEU A 45 0.16 -11.20 -7.42
C LEU A 45 1.28 -10.38 -8.10
N LYS A 46 1.38 -9.09 -7.80
CA LYS A 46 2.45 -8.22 -8.31
C LYS A 46 3.81 -8.64 -7.76
N GLN A 47 3.92 -8.80 -6.44
CA GLN A 47 5.17 -9.24 -5.80
C GLN A 47 5.59 -10.63 -6.28
N ARG A 48 4.63 -11.55 -6.43
CA ARG A 48 4.88 -12.90 -6.93
C ARG A 48 5.47 -12.91 -8.34
N ARG A 49 4.98 -12.04 -9.22
CA ARG A 49 5.53 -11.85 -10.58
C ARG A 49 6.92 -11.23 -10.54
N ALA A 50 7.12 -10.17 -9.74
CA ALA A 50 8.40 -9.49 -9.62
C ALA A 50 9.49 -10.40 -9.02
N SER A 51 9.11 -11.29 -8.10
CA SER A 51 10.02 -12.22 -7.41
C SER A 51 10.16 -13.57 -8.12
N ALA A 52 9.55 -13.78 -9.28
CA ALA A 52 9.52 -15.08 -9.95
C ALA A 52 10.92 -15.64 -10.32
N ALA A 53 11.89 -14.77 -10.58
CA ALA A 53 13.27 -15.15 -10.85
C ALA A 53 14.16 -15.14 -9.60
N LYS A 54 13.69 -14.57 -8.48
CA LYS A 54 14.51 -14.33 -7.27
C LYS A 54 14.18 -15.27 -6.14
N ILE A 55 12.95 -15.79 -6.09
CA ILE A 55 12.48 -16.67 -5.03
C ILE A 55 12.07 -17.99 -5.67
N LEU A 56 12.68 -19.09 -5.22
CA LEU A 56 12.35 -20.45 -5.64
C LEU A 56 11.55 -21.12 -4.53
N ALA A 57 10.29 -21.47 -4.81
CA ALA A 57 9.44 -22.25 -3.91
C ALA A 57 8.93 -23.52 -4.59
N ARG A 58 8.47 -24.48 -3.79
CA ARG A 58 7.97 -25.76 -4.31
C ARG A 58 6.56 -25.62 -4.88
N ASP A 59 5.71 -24.86 -4.20
CA ASP A 59 4.35 -24.58 -4.62
C ASP A 59 3.96 -23.12 -4.36
N GLU A 60 2.75 -22.72 -4.79
CA GLU A 60 2.26 -21.36 -4.62
C GLU A 60 1.94 -21.01 -3.16
N LEU A 61 1.59 -22.01 -2.35
CA LEU A 61 1.25 -21.82 -0.95
C LEU A 61 2.48 -21.45 -0.12
N ASP A 62 3.66 -21.96 -0.47
CA ASP A 62 4.94 -21.50 0.09
C ASP A 62 5.17 -20.01 -0.22
N TYR A 63 4.92 -19.56 -1.45
CA TYR A 63 5.00 -18.13 -1.77
C TYR A 63 3.99 -17.31 -0.97
N LEU A 64 2.74 -17.80 -0.83
CA LEU A 64 1.73 -17.13 -0.03
C LEU A 64 2.16 -17.00 1.44
N MET A 65 2.71 -18.06 2.02
CA MET A 65 3.16 -18.02 3.41
C MET A 65 4.38 -17.13 3.61
N HIS A 66 5.28 -17.07 2.63
CA HIS A 66 6.39 -16.12 2.65
C HIS A 66 5.90 -14.68 2.48
N TYR A 67 4.88 -14.45 1.65
CA TYR A 67 4.22 -13.15 1.53
C TYR A 67 3.58 -12.69 2.84
N VAL A 68 2.80 -13.58 3.47
CA VAL A 68 2.11 -13.29 4.73
C VAL A 68 3.11 -12.96 5.84
N SER A 69 4.27 -13.62 5.85
CA SER A 69 5.28 -13.46 6.88
C SER A 69 6.25 -12.30 6.63
N TRP A 70 6.67 -12.10 5.37
CA TRP A 70 7.77 -11.19 5.01
C TRP A 70 7.52 -10.36 3.74
N GLY A 71 6.32 -10.39 3.17
CA GLY A 71 5.94 -9.57 2.03
C GLY A 71 6.57 -9.95 0.68
N LEU A 72 7.15 -11.15 0.54
CA LEU A 72 7.88 -11.60 -0.66
C LEU A 72 9.14 -10.78 -0.99
N SER A 73 9.78 -10.20 0.03
CA SER A 73 11.08 -9.54 -0.12
C SER A 73 12.23 -10.57 -0.12
N PRO A 74 12.95 -10.78 -1.24
CA PRO A 74 14.07 -11.72 -1.29
C PRO A 74 15.26 -11.19 -0.48
N ALA A 75 15.93 -12.07 0.26
CA ALA A 75 17.14 -11.70 1.00
C ALA A 75 18.37 -11.59 0.08
N SER A 76 18.37 -12.34 -1.01
CA SER A 76 19.34 -12.29 -2.10
C SER A 76 18.68 -12.70 -3.42
N ASP A 77 19.36 -12.44 -4.54
CA ASP A 77 19.06 -13.16 -5.78
C ASP A 77 19.28 -14.67 -5.50
N ASP A 78 18.34 -15.51 -5.96
CA ASP A 78 18.27 -16.96 -5.69
C ASP A 78 17.87 -17.38 -4.26
N THR A 79 16.93 -16.66 -3.63
CA THR A 79 16.33 -17.07 -2.35
C THR A 79 15.50 -18.35 -2.52
N GLU A 80 16.01 -19.50 -2.08
CA GLU A 80 15.21 -20.72 -1.95
C GLU A 80 14.36 -20.66 -0.67
N LEU A 81 13.04 -20.86 -0.81
CA LEU A 81 12.14 -20.95 0.33
C LEU A 81 12.28 -22.32 1.00
N THR A 82 12.41 -22.30 2.33
CA THR A 82 12.50 -23.51 3.13
C THR A 82 11.23 -24.36 2.98
N PRO A 83 11.35 -25.67 2.72
CA PRO A 83 10.20 -26.57 2.71
C PRO A 83 9.40 -26.55 4.03
N GLY A 84 8.07 -26.59 3.94
CA GLY A 84 7.17 -26.68 5.09
C GLY A 84 6.60 -25.35 5.58
N LEU A 85 6.86 -24.25 4.86
CA LEU A 85 6.28 -22.94 5.21
C LEU A 85 4.74 -22.94 5.07
N ALA A 86 4.21 -23.77 4.17
CA ALA A 86 2.79 -24.00 4.00
C ALA A 86 2.15 -24.94 5.04
N ASP A 87 2.90 -25.58 5.94
CA ASP A 87 2.34 -26.60 6.85
C ASP A 87 1.26 -26.00 7.77
N ASP A 88 1.52 -24.84 8.37
CA ASP A 88 0.54 -24.12 9.21
C ASP A 88 -0.72 -23.73 8.43
N LEU A 89 -0.56 -23.39 7.15
CA LEU A 89 -1.67 -23.06 6.25
C LEU A 89 -2.51 -24.30 5.93
N LEU A 90 -1.86 -25.41 5.61
CA LEU A 90 -2.51 -26.69 5.34
C LEU A 90 -3.23 -27.24 6.57
N ASP A 91 -2.65 -27.03 7.75
CA ASP A 91 -3.25 -27.39 9.03
C ASP A 91 -4.55 -26.60 9.27
N TRP A 92 -4.51 -25.28 9.07
CA TRP A 92 -5.68 -24.42 9.19
C TRP A 92 -6.76 -24.74 8.14
N TYR A 93 -6.37 -24.83 6.87
CA TYR A 93 -7.30 -25.04 5.77
C TYR A 93 -7.97 -26.42 5.87
N GLY A 94 -7.20 -27.46 6.22
CA GLY A 94 -7.74 -28.79 6.50
C GLY A 94 -8.67 -28.83 7.71
N HIS A 95 -8.39 -28.04 8.76
CA HIS A 95 -9.31 -27.93 9.89
C HIS A 95 -10.63 -27.26 9.48
N LYS A 96 -10.55 -26.16 8.72
CA LYS A 96 -11.71 -25.43 8.21
C LYS A 96 -12.64 -26.33 7.39
N ASN A 97 -12.08 -27.20 6.55
CA ASN A 97 -12.83 -28.12 5.70
C ASN A 97 -13.30 -29.41 6.43
N GLY A 98 -12.98 -29.55 7.73
CA GLY A 98 -13.33 -30.73 8.52
C GLY A 98 -12.45 -31.96 8.25
N GLU A 99 -11.36 -31.81 7.51
CA GLU A 99 -10.38 -32.84 7.19
C GLU A 99 -9.43 -33.09 8.38
N ARG A 100 -9.22 -32.07 9.21
CA ARG A 100 -8.38 -32.13 10.42
C ARG A 100 -9.15 -31.78 11.69
N ARG A 101 -8.89 -32.53 12.76
CA ARG A 101 -9.52 -32.33 14.08
C ARG A 101 -8.84 -31.25 14.92
N SER A 102 -7.56 -31.01 14.71
CA SER A 102 -6.78 -30.02 15.44
C SER A 102 -7.16 -28.61 14.99
N VAL A 103 -7.46 -27.73 15.94
CA VAL A 103 -7.68 -26.31 15.67
C VAL A 103 -6.33 -25.68 15.31
N ALA A 104 -6.25 -25.05 14.15
CA ALA A 104 -5.12 -24.26 13.71
C ALA A 104 -5.57 -22.83 13.41
N SER A 105 -4.70 -21.86 13.63
CA SER A 105 -5.00 -20.43 13.42
C SER A 105 -4.84 -20.06 11.95
N ARG A 106 -5.78 -19.26 11.44
CA ARG A 106 -5.69 -18.72 10.08
C ARG A 106 -4.41 -17.89 9.90
N PRO A 107 -3.57 -18.19 8.89
CA PRO A 107 -2.45 -17.33 8.52
C PRO A 107 -2.96 -15.96 8.10
N ARG A 108 -2.33 -14.90 8.64
CA ARG A 108 -2.65 -13.52 8.31
C ARG A 108 -1.41 -12.67 8.35
N ARG A 109 -1.31 -11.72 7.42
CA ARG A 109 -0.24 -10.73 7.45
C ARG A 109 -0.47 -9.80 8.63
N ILE A 110 0.47 -9.81 9.57
CA ILE A 110 0.39 -8.96 10.78
C ILE A 110 0.91 -7.59 10.39
N GLU A 111 0.00 -6.67 10.12
CA GLU A 111 0.35 -5.27 9.87
C GLU A 111 0.35 -4.44 11.15
N GLU A 112 1.16 -3.38 11.13
CA GLU A 112 1.12 -2.37 12.18
C GLU A 112 -0.28 -1.73 12.24
N PRO A 113 -0.80 -1.41 13.45
CA PRO A 113 -2.17 -0.91 13.60
C PRO A 113 -2.51 0.29 12.72
N VAL A 114 -1.55 1.19 12.49
CA VAL A 114 -1.76 2.38 11.66
C VAL A 114 -1.89 2.06 10.17
N VAL A 115 -1.05 1.16 9.66
CA VAL A 115 -1.09 0.67 8.27
C VAL A 115 -2.42 -0.02 8.04
N ASN A 116 -2.81 -0.88 8.97
CA ASN A 116 -4.08 -1.57 8.94
C ASN A 116 -5.26 -0.57 8.92
N LEU A 117 -5.21 0.49 9.73
CA LEU A 117 -6.25 1.53 9.76
C LEU A 117 -6.33 2.30 8.42
N LEU A 118 -5.20 2.69 7.84
CA LEU A 118 -5.16 3.34 6.53
C LEU A 118 -5.75 2.45 5.43
N LEU A 119 -5.33 1.19 5.38
CA LEU A 119 -5.84 0.21 4.41
C LEU A 119 -7.35 -0.02 4.59
N ASN A 120 -7.85 -0.05 5.82
CA ASN A 120 -9.29 -0.19 6.09
C ASN A 120 -10.09 1.05 5.62
N VAL A 121 -9.58 2.26 5.83
CA VAL A 121 -10.23 3.49 5.35
C VAL A 121 -10.25 3.52 3.81
N LEU A 122 -9.15 3.12 3.16
CA LEU A 122 -9.04 2.98 1.71
C LEU A 122 -10.04 1.96 1.15
N GLU A 123 -10.08 0.75 1.70
CA GLU A 123 -10.98 -0.33 1.26
C GLU A 123 -12.45 0.00 1.50
N ARG A 124 -12.77 0.75 2.56
CA ARG A 124 -14.14 1.16 2.87
C ARG A 124 -14.65 2.21 1.88
N ASN A 125 -13.83 3.20 1.53
CA ASN A 125 -14.26 4.34 0.73
C ASN A 125 -14.00 4.15 -0.77
N ARG A 126 -13.05 3.29 -1.14
CA ARG A 126 -12.63 2.98 -2.52
C ARG A 126 -12.54 4.19 -3.46
N PRO A 127 -11.88 5.29 -3.05
CA PRO A 127 -11.72 6.46 -3.90
C PRO A 127 -10.95 6.11 -5.19
N PRO A 128 -11.09 6.89 -6.28
CA PRO A 128 -10.32 6.65 -7.50
C PRO A 128 -8.82 6.46 -7.22
N GLY A 129 -8.23 5.38 -7.72
CA GLY A 129 -6.82 5.05 -7.50
C GLY A 129 -6.49 4.34 -6.18
N TRP A 130 -7.47 4.04 -5.34
CA TRP A 130 -7.26 3.44 -4.01
C TRP A 130 -6.35 2.20 -4.01
N LEU A 131 -6.46 1.31 -5.02
CA LEU A 131 -5.61 0.12 -5.13
C LEU A 131 -4.12 0.47 -5.23
N ARG A 132 -3.76 1.49 -6.04
CA ARG A 132 -2.36 1.90 -6.21
C ARG A 132 -1.79 2.44 -4.90
N VAL A 133 -2.59 3.17 -4.15
CA VAL A 133 -2.16 3.73 -2.86
C VAL A 133 -2.06 2.62 -1.82
N SER A 134 -3.03 1.71 -1.75
CA SER A 134 -2.95 0.55 -0.87
C SER A 134 -1.70 -0.29 -1.14
N GLU A 135 -1.32 -0.47 -2.40
CA GLU A 135 -0.05 -1.12 -2.77
C GLU A 135 1.17 -0.34 -2.27
N ALA A 136 1.23 0.97 -2.52
CA ALA A 136 2.33 1.81 -2.03
C ALA A 136 2.44 1.79 -0.50
N ILE A 137 1.30 1.78 0.21
CA ILE A 137 1.25 1.62 1.68
C ILE A 137 1.77 0.23 2.11
N LEU A 138 1.42 -0.83 1.38
CA LEU A 138 1.90 -2.19 1.64
C LEU A 138 3.41 -2.36 1.40
N ASN A 139 3.99 -1.51 0.53
CA ASN A 139 5.41 -1.44 0.21
C ASN A 139 6.23 -0.56 1.17
N LEU A 140 5.61 0.18 2.08
CA LEU A 140 6.35 1.03 3.01
C LEU A 140 7.36 0.22 3.83
N ASP A 141 8.58 0.73 3.91
CA ASP A 141 9.63 0.18 4.74
C ASP A 141 9.38 0.51 6.23
N LYS A 142 10.23 -0.05 7.10
CA LYS A 142 10.07 0.12 8.55
C LYS A 142 10.15 1.60 8.99
N ALA A 143 11.04 2.39 8.38
CA ALA A 143 11.19 3.81 8.72
C ALA A 143 9.94 4.60 8.30
N SER A 144 9.45 4.38 7.09
CA SER A 144 8.24 5.00 6.55
C SER A 144 7.00 4.64 7.36
N ARG A 145 6.87 3.39 7.81
CA ARG A 145 5.77 2.96 8.69
C ARG A 145 5.79 3.70 10.03
N GLN A 146 6.98 3.93 10.60
CA GLN A 146 7.12 4.72 11.82
C GLN A 146 6.65 6.17 11.62
N ILE A 147 7.00 6.79 10.49
CA ILE A 147 6.54 8.14 10.14
C ILE A 147 5.02 8.17 9.95
N ALA A 148 4.46 7.23 9.19
CA ALA A 148 3.02 7.08 9.02
C ALA A 148 2.28 6.83 10.34
N ASN A 149 2.97 6.33 11.37
CA ASN A 149 2.45 6.15 12.72
C ASN A 149 2.54 7.42 13.58
N SER A 150 3.67 8.13 13.56
CA SER A 150 3.89 9.29 14.44
C SER A 150 3.18 10.55 13.94
N VAL A 151 3.32 10.87 12.65
CA VAL A 151 2.85 12.13 12.06
C VAL A 151 1.36 12.38 12.26
N PRO A 152 0.43 11.43 12.02
CA PRO A 152 -0.99 11.69 12.25
C PRO A 152 -1.31 12.05 13.71
N ARG A 153 -0.58 11.46 14.67
CA ARG A 153 -0.79 11.74 16.09
C ARG A 153 -0.25 13.11 16.46
N GLU A 154 0.90 13.49 15.90
CA GLU A 154 1.48 14.82 16.08
C GLU A 154 0.57 15.91 15.50
N VAL A 155 0.11 15.75 14.26
CA VAL A 155 -0.84 16.67 13.63
C VAL A 155 -2.12 16.81 14.46
N LYS A 156 -2.69 15.69 14.90
CA LYS A 156 -3.90 15.70 15.74
C LYS A 156 -3.68 16.39 17.09
N LYS A 157 -2.53 16.15 17.72
CA LYS A 157 -2.15 16.84 18.96
C LYS A 157 -2.00 18.34 18.73
N SER A 158 -1.34 18.77 17.65
CA SER A 158 -1.20 20.18 17.30
C SER A 158 -2.54 20.86 17.06
N THR A 159 -3.50 20.17 16.43
CA THR A 159 -4.89 20.68 16.30
C THR A 159 -5.58 20.79 17.64
N LEU A 160 -5.45 19.80 18.53
CA LEU A 160 -6.04 19.88 19.88
C LEU A 160 -5.43 21.00 20.74
N ASP A 161 -4.14 21.28 20.59
CA ASP A 161 -3.45 22.33 21.34
C ASP A 161 -3.77 23.75 20.82
N SER A 162 -4.03 23.89 19.50
CA SER A 162 -4.26 25.19 18.85
C SER A 162 -5.73 25.51 18.55
N HIS A 163 -6.58 24.49 18.46
CA HIS A 163 -7.95 24.55 17.90
C HIS A 163 -8.00 25.11 16.46
N GLU A 164 -6.92 24.92 15.70
CA GLU A 164 -6.78 25.29 14.30
C GLU A 164 -6.48 24.05 13.43
N ASP A 165 -6.88 24.11 12.16
CA ASP A 165 -6.58 23.05 11.20
C ASP A 165 -5.06 22.87 11.08
N CYS A 166 -4.58 21.66 11.32
CA CYS A 166 -3.18 21.33 11.16
C CYS A 166 -3.00 20.32 10.04
N SER A 167 -1.88 20.44 9.34
CA SER A 167 -1.49 19.45 8.34
C SER A 167 0.01 19.25 8.31
N GLN A 168 0.41 18.04 7.92
CA GLN A 168 1.80 17.73 7.65
C GLN A 168 1.88 16.85 6.40
N TYR A 169 2.87 17.13 5.57
CA TYR A 169 3.12 16.39 4.35
C TYR A 169 4.35 15.50 4.50
N VAL A 170 4.26 14.28 4.00
CA VAL A 170 5.34 13.30 4.00
C VAL A 170 5.43 12.68 2.61
N GLU A 171 6.66 12.57 2.11
CA GLU A 171 6.97 11.82 0.89
C GLU A 171 7.54 10.46 1.27
N PHE A 172 6.99 9.41 0.67
CA PHE A 172 7.49 8.06 0.78
C PHE A 172 8.26 7.72 -0.49
N LEU A 173 9.49 7.27 -0.29
CA LEU A 173 10.40 6.91 -1.37
C LEU A 173 10.41 5.39 -1.53
N GLU A 174 10.37 4.93 -2.78
CA GLU A 174 10.61 3.54 -3.18
C GLU A 174 11.85 3.54 -4.08
N ASP A 175 12.86 2.74 -3.72
CA ASP A 175 14.16 2.72 -4.40
C ASP A 175 14.83 4.10 -4.62
N GLY A 176 14.59 5.03 -3.68
CA GLY A 176 15.12 6.39 -3.74
C GLY A 176 14.38 7.35 -4.68
N GLN A 177 13.27 6.93 -5.28
CA GLN A 177 12.36 7.79 -6.04
C GLN A 177 11.04 7.95 -5.28
N ALA A 178 10.49 9.17 -5.28
CA ALA A 178 9.25 9.44 -4.57
C ALA A 178 8.08 8.72 -5.28
N SER A 179 7.46 7.78 -4.57
CA SER A 179 6.40 6.91 -5.12
C SER A 179 5.01 7.31 -4.64
N LEU A 180 4.92 7.89 -3.43
CA LEU A 180 3.68 8.33 -2.83
C LEU A 180 3.91 9.54 -1.91
N GLY A 181 3.11 10.59 -2.08
CA GLY A 181 3.01 11.69 -1.11
C GLY A 181 1.74 11.57 -0.28
N ILE A 182 1.82 11.69 1.05
CA ILE A 182 0.65 11.72 1.93
C ILE A 182 0.64 13.02 2.73
N PHE A 183 -0.46 13.75 2.64
CA PHE A 183 -0.83 14.75 3.63
C PHE A 183 -1.63 14.10 4.75
N PHE A 184 -1.23 14.40 5.98
CA PHE A 184 -2.01 14.10 7.18
C PHE A 184 -2.66 15.40 7.63
N PHE A 185 -3.99 15.45 7.57
CA PHE A 185 -4.79 16.59 8.04
C PHE A 185 -5.49 16.24 9.35
N CYS A 186 -5.59 17.22 10.24
CA CYS A 186 -6.56 17.21 11.32
C CYS A 186 -7.36 18.51 11.27
N LEU A 187 -8.67 18.38 11.04
CA LEU A 187 -9.58 19.52 10.99
C LEU A 187 -10.06 19.84 12.40
N ALA A 188 -10.01 21.12 12.75
CA ALA A 188 -10.54 21.64 14.00
C ALA A 188 -12.07 21.47 14.05
N ALA A 189 -12.62 21.45 15.26
CA ALA A 189 -14.05 21.25 15.53
C ALA A 189 -14.97 22.25 14.80
N LYS A 190 -14.45 23.42 14.47
CA LYS A 190 -15.16 24.50 13.77
C LYS A 190 -15.20 24.33 12.24
N THR A 191 -14.37 23.46 11.69
CA THR A 191 -14.19 23.29 10.24
C THR A 191 -15.07 22.15 9.75
N GLU A 192 -16.00 22.43 8.84
CA GLU A 192 -16.78 21.39 8.19
C GLU A 192 -15.95 20.69 7.10
N TYR A 193 -16.07 19.36 7.04
CA TYR A 193 -15.30 18.57 6.09
C TYR A 193 -15.61 18.92 4.63
N SER A 194 -16.87 19.22 4.30
CA SER A 194 -17.27 19.62 2.95
C SER A 194 -16.59 20.90 2.47
N ASP A 195 -16.34 21.84 3.38
CA ASP A 195 -15.69 23.11 3.06
C ASP A 195 -14.18 22.91 2.87
N ALA A 196 -13.58 21.99 3.65
CA ALA A 196 -12.16 21.67 3.56
C ALA A 196 -11.82 20.76 2.36
N GLU A 197 -12.75 19.93 1.90
CA GLU A 197 -12.53 18.93 0.86
C GLU A 197 -12.00 19.53 -0.45
N GLU A 198 -12.62 20.61 -0.94
CA GLU A 198 -12.19 21.30 -2.16
C GLU A 198 -10.77 21.90 -2.01
N ALA A 199 -10.47 22.49 -0.86
CA ALA A 199 -9.16 23.04 -0.57
C ALA A 199 -8.08 21.94 -0.51
N ILE A 200 -8.41 20.79 0.08
CA ILE A 200 -7.52 19.63 0.14
C ILE A 200 -7.25 19.08 -1.27
N HIS A 201 -8.26 18.98 -2.12
CA HIS A 201 -8.07 18.60 -3.53
C HIS A 201 -7.11 19.54 -4.27
N GLY A 202 -7.27 20.85 -4.10
CA GLY A 202 -6.36 21.84 -4.67
C GLY A 202 -4.92 21.67 -4.19
N LEU A 203 -4.72 21.44 -2.89
CA LEU A 203 -3.41 21.20 -2.29
C LEU A 203 -2.76 19.91 -2.79
N LEU A 204 -3.53 18.83 -2.92
CA LEU A 204 -3.05 17.57 -3.47
C LEU A 204 -2.54 17.78 -4.89
N ARG A 205 -3.33 18.44 -5.74
CA ARG A 205 -2.93 18.69 -7.13
C ARG A 205 -1.67 19.55 -7.20
N LEU A 206 -1.60 20.66 -6.46
CA LEU A 206 -0.40 21.49 -6.42
C LEU A 206 0.84 20.67 -5.98
N ARG A 207 0.70 19.83 -4.97
CA ARG A 207 1.81 19.01 -4.50
C ARG A 207 2.20 17.92 -5.50
N GLN A 208 1.23 17.31 -6.18
CA GLN A 208 1.50 16.35 -7.23
C GLN A 208 2.42 16.94 -8.31
N TYR A 209 2.13 18.16 -8.75
CA TYR A 209 2.94 18.87 -9.74
C TYR A 209 4.29 19.32 -9.18
N ALA A 210 4.33 19.83 -7.94
CA ALA A 210 5.57 20.27 -7.31
C ALA A 210 6.58 19.12 -7.13
N SER A 211 6.09 17.94 -6.74
CA SER A 211 6.91 16.77 -6.46
C SER A 211 6.99 15.77 -7.62
N LYS A 212 6.27 16.04 -8.72
CA LYS A 212 6.18 15.17 -9.92
C LYS A 212 5.80 13.73 -9.58
N LEU A 213 4.90 13.58 -8.61
CA LEU A 213 4.50 12.29 -8.07
C LEU A 213 3.43 11.60 -8.92
N GLY A 214 3.55 10.28 -9.05
CA GLY A 214 2.53 9.45 -9.70
C GLY A 214 1.24 9.30 -8.88
N ALA A 215 1.29 9.55 -7.57
CA ALA A 215 0.14 9.51 -6.68
C ALA A 215 0.35 10.40 -5.45
N VAL A 216 -0.71 11.09 -5.04
CA VAL A 216 -0.78 11.84 -3.78
C VAL A 216 -2.10 11.55 -3.06
N ALA A 217 -2.02 11.59 -1.73
CA ALA A 217 -3.10 11.26 -0.83
C ALA A 217 -3.26 12.31 0.25
N ALA A 218 -4.48 12.52 0.72
CA ALA A 218 -4.77 13.20 1.97
C ALA A 218 -5.55 12.27 2.88
N VAL A 219 -5.03 12.03 4.07
CA VAL A 219 -5.74 11.33 5.13
C VAL A 219 -6.22 12.37 6.13
N VAL A 220 -7.51 12.40 6.38
CA VAL A 220 -8.16 13.44 7.18
C VAL A 220 -8.66 12.84 8.48
N SER A 221 -8.35 13.52 9.57
CA SER A 221 -8.86 13.25 10.92
C SER A 221 -9.63 14.46 11.43
N PHE A 222 -10.52 14.24 12.40
CA PHE A 222 -11.27 15.32 13.05
C PHE A 222 -10.85 15.46 14.51
N GLU A 223 -10.78 16.69 15.00
CA GLU A 223 -10.44 17.01 16.40
C GLU A 223 -11.31 16.23 17.39
N ASN A 224 -12.62 16.21 17.17
CA ASN A 224 -13.62 15.58 18.04
C ASN A 224 -13.80 14.07 17.82
N SER A 225 -13.09 13.49 16.85
CA SER A 225 -13.17 12.06 16.56
C SER A 225 -12.20 11.29 17.43
N GLU A 226 -12.57 10.11 17.93
CA GLU A 226 -11.59 9.21 18.57
C GLU A 226 -10.72 8.47 17.53
N GLN A 227 -11.16 8.43 16.27
CA GLN A 227 -10.42 7.78 15.18
C GLN A 227 -9.24 8.64 14.75
N LEU A 228 -8.13 7.98 14.41
CA LEU A 228 -6.95 8.65 13.88
C LEU A 228 -7.11 9.02 12.40
N PHE A 229 -7.99 8.32 11.67
CA PHE A 229 -8.31 8.58 10.28
C PHE A 229 -9.82 8.45 10.09
N ASN A 230 -10.44 9.46 9.52
CA ASN A 230 -11.88 9.57 9.33
C ASN A 230 -12.27 9.53 7.85
N ALA A 231 -11.52 10.23 7.01
CA ALA A 231 -11.74 10.32 5.58
C ALA A 231 -10.42 10.27 4.83
N CYS A 232 -10.51 10.02 3.52
CA CYS A 232 -9.33 9.93 2.68
C CYS A 232 -9.66 10.41 1.27
N ILE A 233 -8.85 11.35 0.78
CA ILE A 233 -8.96 11.96 -0.54
C ILE A 233 -7.70 11.58 -1.32
N PHE A 234 -7.84 11.30 -2.61
CA PHE A 234 -6.72 10.86 -3.43
C PHE A 234 -6.75 11.51 -4.80
N ASP A 235 -5.55 11.82 -5.29
CA ASP A 235 -5.31 12.11 -6.69
C ASP A 235 -4.25 11.14 -7.22
N ALA A 236 -4.71 10.20 -8.05
CA ALA A 236 -3.88 9.23 -8.76
C ALA A 236 -3.90 9.49 -10.27
N SER A 237 -4.29 10.70 -10.68
CA SER A 237 -4.19 11.16 -12.06
C SER A 237 -2.76 11.02 -12.52
N LYS A 238 -2.53 10.57 -13.75
CA LYS A 238 -1.18 10.52 -14.29
C LYS A 238 -0.64 11.95 -14.35
N TRP A 239 0.56 12.17 -13.81
CA TRP A 239 1.23 13.46 -13.97
C TRP A 239 1.51 13.70 -15.45
N GLU A 240 1.07 14.84 -15.96
CA GLU A 240 1.30 15.32 -17.32
C GLU A 240 1.73 16.79 -17.26
N PRO A 241 2.68 17.22 -18.10
CA PRO A 241 3.10 18.63 -18.14
C PRO A 241 1.90 19.55 -18.39
N ASP A 242 1.70 20.53 -17.52
CA ASP A 242 0.61 21.48 -17.57
C ASP A 242 1.14 22.86 -17.13
N GLU A 243 1.21 23.80 -18.07
CA GLU A 243 1.78 25.14 -17.84
C GLU A 243 1.00 25.93 -16.77
N GLU A 244 -0.33 25.78 -16.70
CA GLU A 244 -1.14 26.47 -15.70
C GLU A 244 -0.87 25.91 -14.31
N ALA A 245 -0.76 24.58 -14.19
CA ALA A 245 -0.44 23.93 -12.94
C ALA A 245 0.98 24.25 -12.46
N GLU A 246 1.96 24.31 -13.37
CA GLU A 246 3.34 24.71 -13.04
C GLU A 246 3.43 26.16 -12.55
N LEU A 247 2.71 27.09 -13.19
CA LEU A 247 2.60 28.47 -12.72
C LEU A 247 1.94 28.57 -11.33
N ALA A 248 0.88 27.79 -11.10
CA ALA A 248 0.21 27.75 -9.80
C ALA A 248 1.12 27.20 -8.70
N VAL A 249 1.99 26.22 -9.02
CA VAL A 249 3.02 25.74 -8.10
C VAL A 249 4.02 26.84 -7.78
N GLU A 250 4.54 27.56 -8.78
CA GLU A 250 5.46 28.67 -8.55
C GLU A 250 4.87 29.74 -7.62
N GLU A 251 3.59 30.06 -7.80
CA GLU A 251 2.87 31.00 -6.95
C GLU A 251 2.70 30.46 -5.53
N ALA A 252 2.27 29.21 -5.38
CA ALA A 252 2.10 28.56 -4.08
C ALA A 252 3.43 28.46 -3.30
N LEU A 253 4.55 28.25 -3.99
CA LEU A 253 5.90 28.27 -3.41
C LEU A 253 6.26 29.66 -2.88
N ARG A 254 5.95 30.73 -3.62
CA ARG A 254 6.18 32.10 -3.18
C ARG A 254 5.44 32.43 -1.89
N TYR A 255 4.22 31.92 -1.73
CA TYR A 255 3.39 32.13 -0.54
C TYR A 255 3.63 31.11 0.59
N LYS A 256 4.60 30.19 0.45
CA LYS A 256 4.88 29.10 1.41
C LYS A 256 3.67 28.23 1.76
N LEU A 257 2.69 28.14 0.85
CA LEU A 257 1.50 27.29 1.04
C LEU A 257 1.86 25.80 0.99
N LEU A 258 2.91 25.47 0.24
CA LEU A 258 3.53 24.15 0.23
C LEU A 258 4.64 24.12 1.28
N GLY A 259 4.32 23.82 2.54
CA GLY A 259 5.35 23.65 3.58
C GLY A 259 6.38 22.59 3.15
N PHE A 260 7.63 22.97 2.90
CA PHE A 260 8.72 22.02 2.66
C PHE A 260 9.35 21.64 4.00
N GLY A 261 8.91 20.51 4.52
CA GLY A 261 9.60 19.79 5.59
C GLY A 261 9.80 18.36 5.12
N SER A 262 10.89 18.11 4.40
CA SER A 262 11.39 16.74 4.23
C SER A 262 11.93 16.30 5.59
N VAL A 263 11.32 15.28 6.18
CA VAL A 263 11.96 14.47 7.23
C VAL A 263 12.56 13.26 6.56
#